data_AF-A0A1F8U486-F1
#
_entry.id   AF-A0A1F8U486-F1
#
_cell.length_a   1.000
_cell.length_b   1.000
_cell.length_c   1.000
_cell.angle_alpha   90.00
_cell.angle_beta   90.00
_cell.angle_gamma   90.00
#
_symmetry.space_group_name_H-M   'P 1'
#
loop_
_entity.id
_entity.type
_entity.pdbx_description
1 polymer ?
#
loop_
_entity_poly.entity_id
_entity_poly.type
_entity_poly.pdbx_seq_one_letter_code
_entity_poly.pdbx_strand_id
1 'polypeptide(L)' 'MKSNNEKSKKKKELKPEDIMKYEIANELGLGEKLSHVGWGGLTAEETGRIGGIITRRKKAIIDQINNIKLEKKA' A
#
# COMPACT_ATOMS: atom_id res chain seq x y z
N MET A 1 33.56 21.69 -2.07
CA MET A 1 32.20 21.25 -2.45
C MET A 1 32.11 19.73 -2.30
N LYS A 2 31.29 19.23 -1.38
CA LYS A 2 31.01 17.79 -1.27
C LYS A 2 29.52 17.62 -0.98
N SER A 3 28.83 16.84 -1.80
CA SER A 3 27.88 15.80 -1.38
C SER A 3 27.35 15.08 -2.62
N ASN A 4 28.07 14.02 -3.02
CA ASN A 4 27.55 12.99 -3.90
C ASN A 4 26.42 12.26 -3.17
N ASN A 5 25.17 12.56 -3.54
CA ASN A 5 24.01 11.80 -3.07
C ASN A 5 23.85 10.57 -3.98
N GLU A 6 24.72 9.59 -3.79
CA GLU A 6 24.58 8.25 -4.38
C GLU A 6 23.35 7.58 -3.74
N LYS A 7 22.21 7.73 -4.42
CA LYS A 7 20.97 7.00 -4.16
C LYS A 7 21.24 5.51 -4.35
N SER A 8 21.67 4.87 -3.27
CA SER A 8 21.76 3.42 -3.14
C SER A 8 20.42 2.82 -3.53
N LYS A 9 20.38 2.21 -4.72
CA LYS A 9 19.27 1.39 -5.22
C LYS A 9 19.17 0.13 -4.35
N LYS A 10 18.65 0.27 -3.12
CA LYS A 10 18.13 -0.88 -2.38
C LYS A 10 17.00 -1.44 -3.23
N LYS A 11 17.17 -2.63 -3.80
CA LYS A 11 16.08 -3.44 -4.34
C LYS A 11 15.01 -3.49 -3.26
N LYS A 12 13.95 -2.68 -3.40
CA LYS A 12 12.80 -2.77 -2.50
C LYS A 12 12.22 -4.14 -2.80
N GLU A 13 12.40 -5.07 -1.89
CA GLU A 13 11.56 -6.26 -1.82
C GLU A 13 10.13 -5.77 -1.96
N LEU A 14 9.43 -6.23 -3.00
CA LEU A 14 8.05 -5.83 -3.26
C LEU A 14 7.26 -6.21 -2.00
N LYS A 15 6.95 -5.20 -1.17
CA LYS A 15 6.29 -5.46 0.09
C LYS A 15 4.86 -5.92 -0.23
N PRO A 16 4.26 -6.80 0.56
CA PRO A 16 2.85 -7.16 0.43
C PRO A 16 1.92 -5.93 0.37
N GLU A 17 2.35 -4.85 1.02
CA GLU A 17 1.68 -3.56 1.02
C GLU A 17 1.66 -2.87 -0.34
N ASP A 18 2.70 -3.04 -1.16
CA ASP A 18 2.74 -2.48 -2.51
C ASP A 18 1.80 -3.26 -3.44
N ILE A 19 1.72 -4.58 -3.29
CA ILE A 19 0.74 -5.41 -4.01
C ILE A 19 -0.69 -4.97 -3.69
N MET A 20 -1.03 -4.84 -2.40
CA MET A 20 -2.36 -4.35 -1.98
C MET A 20 -2.69 -2.97 -2.53
N LYS A 21 -1.71 -2.05 -2.62
CA LYS A 21 -1.91 -0.73 -3.21
C LYS A 21 -2.36 -0.83 -4.68
N TYR A 22 -1.70 -1.69 -5.46
CA TYR A 22 -2.04 -1.91 -6.87
C TYR A 22 -3.39 -2.61 -7.03
N GLU A 23 -3.70 -3.61 -6.20
CA GLU A 23 -5.00 -4.28 -6.22
C GLU A 23 -6.14 -3.29 -5.94
N ILE A 24 -6.00 -2.46 -4.91
CA ILE A 24 -7.02 -1.45 -4.58
C ILE A 24 -7.13 -0.39 -5.67
N ALA A 25 -6.01 0.02 -6.27
CA ALA A 25 -6.06 0.93 -7.42
C ALA A 25 -6.83 0.31 -8.59
N ASN A 26 -6.63 -0.97 -8.87
CA ASN A 26 -7.40 -1.70 -9.89
C ASN A 26 -8.89 -1.79 -9.54
N GLU A 27 -9.22 -2.12 -8.29
CA GLU A 27 -10.62 -2.15 -7.80
C GLU A 27 -11.32 -0.78 -7.92
N LEU A 28 -10.59 0.31 -7.70
CA LEU A 28 -11.09 1.68 -7.84
C LEU A 28 -11.15 2.18 -9.29
N GLY A 29 -10.77 1.36 -10.27
CA GLY A 29 -10.67 1.77 -11.68
C GLY A 29 -9.51 2.73 -11.98
N LEU A 30 -8.58 2.90 -11.03
CA LEU A 30 -7.38 3.73 -11.18
C LEU A 30 -6.18 2.94 -11.72
N GLY A 31 -6.32 1.63 -11.92
CA GLY A 31 -5.27 0.72 -12.36
C GLY A 31 -4.59 1.15 -13.66
N GLU A 32 -5.39 1.43 -14.70
CA GLU A 32 -4.88 1.86 -16.00
C GLU A 32 -4.16 3.19 -15.90
N LYS A 33 -4.75 4.16 -15.19
CA LYS A 33 -4.13 5.47 -14.97
C LYS A 33 -2.82 5.32 -14.21
N LEU A 34 -2.82 4.58 -13.10
CA LEU A 34 -1.64 4.32 -12.28
C LEU A 34 -0.53 3.62 -13.09
N SER A 35 -0.88 2.71 -14.00
CA SER A 35 0.10 2.08 -14.90
C SER A 35 0.73 3.07 -15.88
N HIS A 36 -0.07 4.00 -16.42
CA HIS A 36 0.40 5.01 -17.38
C HIS A 36 1.18 6.16 -16.73
N VAL A 37 0.68 6.75 -15.64
CA VAL A 37 1.26 7.97 -15.03
C VAL A 37 2.05 7.70 -13.75
N GLY A 38 1.96 6.48 -13.21
CA GLY A 38 2.56 6.12 -11.92
C GLY A 38 1.89 6.79 -10.73
N TRP A 39 2.40 6.52 -9.53
CA TRP A 39 1.88 7.07 -8.28
C TRP A 39 1.92 8.61 -8.23
N GLY A 40 2.89 9.23 -8.92
CA GLY A 40 3.04 10.69 -8.94
C GLY A 40 2.05 11.42 -9.85
N GLY A 41 1.34 10.70 -10.74
CA GLY A 41 0.34 11.29 -11.63
C GLY A 41 -1.11 11.09 -11.16
N LEU A 42 -1.32 10.42 -10.03
CA LEU A 42 -2.62 10.38 -9.37
C LEU A 42 -2.86 11.66 -8.56
N THR A 43 -4.13 12.02 -8.41
CA THR A 43 -4.51 13.15 -7.55
C THR A 43 -4.36 12.78 -6.07
N ALA A 44 -4.30 13.79 -5.21
CA ALA A 44 -4.29 13.58 -3.77
C ALA A 44 -5.55 12.84 -3.27
N GLU A 45 -6.70 13.06 -3.92
CA GLU A 45 -7.94 12.35 -3.62
C GLU A 45 -7.86 10.86 -3.99
N GLU A 46 -7.40 10.56 -5.20
CA GLU A 46 -7.25 9.18 -5.71
C GLU A 46 -6.29 8.38 -4.82
N THR A 47 -5.11 8.95 -4.58
CA THR A 47 -4.07 8.31 -3.75
C THR A 47 -4.51 8.21 -2.29
N GLY A 48 -5.22 9.22 -1.79
CA GLY A 48 -5.79 9.25 -0.44
C GLY A 48 -6.85 8.18 -0.22
N ARG A 49 -7.71 7.91 -1.21
CA ARG A 49 -8.70 6.82 -1.16
C ARG A 49 -8.01 5.46 -1.06
N ILE A 50 -7.00 5.20 -1.88
CA ILE A 50 -6.21 3.95 -1.83
C ILE A 50 -5.58 3.77 -0.44
N GLY A 51 -4.91 4.80 0.08
CA GLY A 51 -4.29 4.77 1.42
C GLY A 51 -5.29 4.55 2.55
N GLY A 52 -6.48 5.14 2.46
CA GLY A 52 -7.56 4.96 3.43
C GLY A 52 -8.09 3.53 3.47
N ILE A 53 -8.29 2.90 2.31
CA ILE A 53 -8.76 1.50 2.22
C ILE A 53 -7.73 0.55 2.80
N ILE A 54 -6.43 0.73 2.50
CA ILE A 54 -5.35 -0.09 3.06
C ILE A 54 -5.36 -0.03 4.58
N THR A 55 -5.47 1.18 5.13
CA THR A 55 -5.50 1.39 6.59
C THR A 55 -6.68 0.67 7.23
N ARG A 56 -7.86 0.77 6.62
CA ARG A 56 -9.07 0.05 7.10
C ARG A 56 -8.91 -1.47 7.00
N ARG A 57 -8.43 -2.00 5.87
CA ARG A 57 -8.20 -3.45 5.68
C ARG A 57 -7.20 -3.99 6.70
N LYS A 58 -6.08 -3.29 6.93
CA LYS A 58 -5.09 -3.68 7.93
C LYS A 58 -5.67 -3.74 9.34
N LYS A 59 -6.46 -2.73 9.72
CA LYS A 59 -7.11 -2.72 11.04
C LYS A 59 -8.03 -3.92 11.20
N ALA A 60 -8.89 -4.19 10.20
CA ALA A 60 -9.79 -5.34 10.22
C ALA A 60 -9.05 -6.68 10.34
N ILE A 61 -7.94 -6.86 9.60
CA ILE A 61 -7.11 -8.07 9.69
C ILE A 61 -6.49 -8.23 11.09
N ILE A 62 -5.96 -7.14 11.67
CA ILE A 62 -5.40 -7.17 13.03
C ILE A 62 -6.48 -7.55 14.05
N ASP A 63 -7.67 -6.95 13.94
CA ASP A 63 -8.80 -7.25 14.81
C ASP A 63 -9.23 -8.72 14.68
N GLN A 64 -9.29 -9.25 13.45
CA GLN A 64 -9.56 -10.68 13.19
C GLN A 64 -8.49 -11.60 13.78
N ILE A 65 -7.20 -11.29 13.60
CA ILE A 65 -6.10 -12.07 14.16
C ILE A 65 -6.16 -12.09 15.68
N ASN A 66 -6.46 -10.95 16.30
CA ASN A 66 -6.60 -10.85 17.76
C ASN A 66 -7.76 -11.72 18.25
N ASN A 67 -8.91 -11.69 17.59
CA ASN A 67 -10.04 -12.55 17.93
C ASN A 67 -9.69 -14.04 17.81
N ILE A 68 -9.06 -14.46 16.72
CA ILE A 68 -8.63 -15.87 16.52
C ILE A 68 -7.66 -16.32 17.61
N LYS A 69 -6.73 -15.44 18.04
CA LYS A 69 -5.78 -15.75 19.11
C LYS A 69 -6.47 -15.90 20.47
N LEU A 70 -7.54 -15.15 20.72
CA LEU A 70 -8.34 -15.27 21.95
C LEU A 70 -9.08 -16.62 21.98
N GLU A 71 -9.72 -17.01 20.87
CA GLU A 71 -10.44 -18.28 20.78
C GLU A 71 -9.53 -19.50 20.93
N LYS A 72 -8.30 -19.47 20.38
CA LYS A 72 -7.34 -20.57 20.50
C LYS A 72 -6.68 -20.70 21.88
N LYS A 73 -6.89 -19.72 22.76
CA LYS A 73 -6.34 -19.70 24.12
C LYS A 73 -7.36 -20.17 25.17
N ALA A 74 -8.63 -20.27 24.79
CA ALA A 74 -9.70 -20.86 25.58
C ALA A 74 -9.75 -22.38 25.37
#